data_AF-A0A537Z020-F1
#
_entry.id   AF-A0A537Z020-F1
#
_cell.length_a   1.000
_cell.length_b   1.000
_cell.length_c   1.000
_cell.angle_alpha   90.00
_cell.angle_beta   90.00
_cell.angle_gamma   90.00
#
_symmetry.space_group_name_H-M   'P 1'
#
loop_
_entity.id
_entity.type
_entity.pdbx_description
1 polymer ?
#
loop_
_entity_poly.entity_id
_entity_poly.type
_entity_poly.pdbx_seq_one_letter_code
_entity_poly.pdbx_strand_id
1 'polypeptide(L)'
;VLMYADSVTDSMKAAISETQRRRQIQLAYNTEHGIDPQTIRKKVTDILLSLRGEDQAPTTPKRERRRKVTHPEMPTEELERLIQGLEEEMHQAAKDLRFEYAARLRDEVQELRKELRQLREAGVA
;
A
#
# COMPACT_ATOMS: atom_id res chain seq x y z
N VAL A 1 -18.60 -9.44 -5.13
CA VAL A 1 -19.37 -8.31 -4.57
C VAL A 1 -20.24 -8.85 -3.46
N LEU A 2 -20.26 -8.21 -2.30
CA LEU A 2 -21.21 -8.49 -1.23
C LEU A 2 -22.22 -7.35 -1.19
N MET A 3 -23.51 -7.67 -1.23
CA MET A 3 -24.61 -6.71 -1.11
C MET A 3 -25.36 -7.03 0.18
N TYR A 4 -25.38 -6.09 1.14
CA TYR A 4 -26.11 -6.24 2.40
C TYR A 4 -27.50 -5.60 2.26
N ALA A 5 -28.55 -6.41 2.35
CA ALA A 5 -29.94 -5.96 2.30
C ALA A 5 -30.85 -7.00 2.99
N ASP A 6 -31.94 -6.54 3.59
CA ASP A 6 -32.92 -7.43 4.25
C ASP A 6 -33.74 -8.25 3.25
N SER A 7 -33.92 -7.72 2.03
CA SER A 7 -34.63 -8.41 0.95
C SER A 7 -34.05 -8.07 -0.41
N VAL A 8 -34.33 -8.92 -1.40
CA VAL A 8 -33.86 -8.72 -2.78
C VAL A 8 -34.88 -7.88 -3.55
N THR A 9 -34.51 -6.64 -3.84
CA THR A 9 -35.31 -5.74 -4.69
C THR A 9 -35.28 -6.17 -6.15
N ASP A 10 -36.23 -5.70 -6.97
CA ASP A 10 -36.27 -6.07 -8.39
C ASP A 10 -35.05 -5.54 -9.18
N SER A 11 -34.50 -4.38 -8.80
CA SER A 11 -33.24 -3.89 -9.36
C SER A 11 -32.06 -4.78 -9.00
N MET A 12 -32.01 -5.31 -7.76
CA MET A 12 -30.99 -6.28 -7.37
C MET A 12 -31.14 -7.58 -8.16
N LYS A 13 -32.38 -8.07 -8.36
CA LYS A 13 -32.62 -9.27 -9.19
C LYS A 13 -32.08 -9.09 -10.59
N ALA A 14 -32.36 -7.96 -11.23
CA ALA A 14 -31.86 -7.65 -12.58
C ALA A 14 -30.32 -7.57 -12.64
N ALA A 15 -29.69 -6.91 -11.65
CA ALA A 15 -28.24 -6.79 -11.61
C ALA A 15 -27.55 -8.14 -11.35
N ILE A 16 -28.10 -8.95 -10.44
CA ILE A 16 -27.58 -10.27 -10.09
C ILE A 16 -27.72 -11.22 -11.28
N SER A 17 -28.89 -11.25 -11.92
CA SER A 17 -29.15 -12.16 -13.06
C SER A 17 -28.26 -11.85 -14.26
N GLU A 18 -28.08 -10.57 -14.60
CA GLU A 18 -27.18 -10.17 -15.70
C GLU A 18 -25.72 -10.47 -15.36
N THR A 19 -25.30 -10.27 -14.10
CA THR A 19 -23.95 -10.64 -13.64
C THR A 19 -23.73 -12.14 -13.76
N GLN A 20 -24.70 -12.96 -13.36
CA GLN A 20 -24.64 -14.42 -13.45
C GLN A 20 -24.61 -14.89 -14.91
N ARG A 21 -25.47 -14.34 -15.77
CA ARG A 21 -25.50 -14.63 -17.21
C ARG A 21 -24.15 -14.35 -17.87
N ARG A 22 -23.57 -13.16 -17.64
CA ARG A 22 -22.24 -12.80 -18.18
C ARG A 22 -21.15 -13.74 -17.69
N ARG A 23 -21.16 -14.07 -16.39
CA ARG A 23 -20.19 -14.98 -15.79
C ARG A 23 -20.26 -16.39 -16.39
N GLN A 24 -21.45 -16.90 -16.66
CA GLN A 24 -21.62 -18.22 -17.30
C GLN A 24 -20.98 -18.24 -18.70
N ILE A 25 -21.23 -17.21 -19.52
CA ILE A 25 -20.62 -17.10 -20.86
C ILE A 25 -19.09 -17.02 -20.75
N GLN A 26 -18.57 -16.22 -19.82
CA GLN A 26 -17.13 -16.11 -19.60
C GLN A 26 -16.49 -17.43 -19.16
N LEU A 27 -17.13 -18.17 -18.25
CA LEU A 27 -16.64 -19.47 -17.79
C LEU A 27 -16.66 -20.52 -18.91
N ALA A 28 -17.72 -20.56 -19.71
CA ALA A 28 -17.83 -21.46 -20.85
C ALA A 28 -16.72 -21.17 -21.88
N TYR A 29 -16.57 -19.89 -22.25
CA TYR A 29 -15.51 -19.45 -23.16
C TYR A 29 -14.12 -19.80 -22.63
N ASN A 30 -13.84 -19.50 -21.37
CA ASN A 30 -12.55 -19.81 -20.75
C ASN A 30 -12.27 -21.32 -20.73
N THR A 31 -13.28 -22.14 -20.45
CA THR A 31 -13.13 -23.60 -20.43
C THR A 31 -12.86 -24.15 -21.83
N GLU A 32 -13.60 -23.68 -22.84
CA GLU A 32 -13.42 -24.08 -24.23
C GLU A 32 -12.03 -23.68 -24.77
N HIS A 33 -11.50 -22.55 -24.32
CA HIS A 33 -10.23 -21.99 -24.80
C HIS A 33 -9.04 -22.28 -23.87
N GLY A 34 -9.24 -23.03 -22.78
CA GLY A 34 -8.19 -23.33 -21.79
C GLY A 34 -7.60 -22.10 -21.10
N ILE A 35 -8.38 -21.03 -20.93
CA ILE A 35 -7.94 -19.77 -20.32
C ILE A 35 -8.04 -19.86 -18.79
N ASP A 36 -6.91 -19.72 -18.11
CA ASP A 36 -6.85 -19.53 -16.66
C ASP A 36 -6.98 -18.04 -16.29
N PRO A 37 -8.03 -17.62 -15.54
CA PRO A 37 -8.25 -16.21 -15.21
C PRO A 37 -7.16 -15.67 -14.27
N GLN A 38 -6.31 -14.78 -14.79
CA GLN A 38 -5.27 -14.10 -14.02
C GLN A 38 -5.60 -12.62 -13.83
N THR A 39 -5.19 -12.05 -12.69
CA THR A 39 -5.39 -10.63 -12.41
C THR A 39 -4.43 -9.80 -13.28
N ILE A 40 -4.96 -8.79 -13.98
CA ILE A 40 -4.15 -7.89 -14.80
C ILE A 40 -3.24 -7.06 -13.89
N ARG A 41 -1.92 -7.20 -14.07
CA ARG A 41 -0.92 -6.33 -13.45
C ARG A 41 -0.57 -5.19 -14.40
N LYS A 42 -1.28 -4.07 -14.28
CA LYS A 42 -0.98 -2.86 -15.07
C LYS A 42 0.05 -2.02 -14.33
N LYS A 43 1.20 -1.75 -14.95
CA LYS A 43 2.15 -0.76 -14.43
C LYS A 43 1.49 0.61 -14.44
N VAL A 44 1.61 1.36 -13.34
CA VAL A 44 1.25 2.78 -13.31
C VAL A 44 2.26 3.48 -14.20
N THR A 45 1.82 3.91 -15.38
CA THR A 45 2.67 4.69 -16.28
C THR A 45 2.86 6.06 -15.63
N ASP A 46 4.05 6.31 -15.11
CA ASP A 46 4.40 7.61 -14.57
C ASP A 46 4.49 8.58 -15.76
N ILE A 47 3.63 9.59 -15.79
CA ILE A 47 3.57 10.56 -16.89
C ILE A 47 4.95 11.23 -17.05
N LEU A 48 5.71 11.39 -15.96
CA LEU A 48 7.07 11.91 -15.96
C LEU A 48 8.10 10.99 -16.64
N LEU A 49 7.88 9.67 -16.65
CA LEU A 49 8.71 8.70 -17.37
C LEU A 49 8.54 8.78 -18.89
N SER A 50 7.41 9.29 -19.38
CA SER A 50 7.26 9.56 -20.82
C SER A 50 8.04 10.81 -21.29
N LEU A 51 8.45 11.67 -20.36
CA LEU A 51 9.27 12.87 -20.63
C LEU A 51 10.76 12.63 -20.39
N ARG A 52 11.13 11.63 -19.58
CA ARG A 52 12.52 11.20 -19.38
C ARG A 52 12.83 10.04 -20.32
N GLY A 53 13.68 10.30 -21.31
CA GLY A 53 14.17 9.29 -22.25
C GLY A 53 14.61 7.99 -21.56
N GLU A 54 14.40 6.90 -22.29
CA GLU A 54 14.66 5.50 -21.90
C GLU A 54 16.10 5.28 -21.45
N ASP A 55 16.51 5.59 -20.22
CA ASP A 55 17.88 5.19 -19.81
C ASP A 55 18.23 5.13 -18.31
N GLN A 56 17.28 5.15 -17.36
CA GLN A 56 17.66 4.95 -15.95
C GLN A 56 16.70 4.04 -15.21
N ALA A 57 17.07 2.75 -15.14
CA ALA A 57 16.56 1.85 -14.12
C ALA A 57 16.91 2.41 -12.72
N PRO A 58 15.98 2.45 -11.76
CA PRO A 58 16.28 2.93 -10.43
C PRO A 58 17.19 1.91 -9.72
N THR A 59 18.49 2.21 -9.64
CA THR A 59 19.42 1.53 -8.75
C THR A 59 18.94 1.73 -7.31
N THR A 60 18.45 0.67 -6.68
CA THR A 60 18.15 0.65 -5.24
C THR A 60 19.44 0.89 -4.45
N PRO A 61 19.57 1.97 -3.67
CA PRO A 61 20.75 2.21 -2.87
C PRO A 61 20.86 1.13 -1.77
N LYS A 62 22.05 0.55 -1.64
CA LYS A 62 22.37 -0.48 -0.65
C LYS A 62 22.35 0.17 0.74
N ARG A 63 21.38 -0.22 1.56
CA ARG A 63 21.12 0.33 2.91
C ARG A 63 22.32 0.09 3.83
N GLU A 64 23.16 1.11 4.04
CA GLU A 64 24.20 1.07 5.09
C GLU A 64 23.52 1.02 6.47
N ARG A 65 23.90 0.02 7.27
CA ARG A 65 23.38 -0.16 8.63
C ARG A 65 23.91 0.97 9.53
N ARG A 66 23.15 2.06 9.67
CA ARG A 66 23.36 3.03 10.75
C ARG A 66 23.17 2.35 12.12
N ARG A 67 24.01 2.73 13.09
CA ARG A 67 23.93 2.26 14.48
C ARG A 67 22.54 2.60 15.04
N LYS A 68 21.87 1.58 15.59
CA LYS A 68 20.58 1.72 16.26
C LYS A 68 20.75 2.58 17.51
N VAL A 69 20.03 3.69 17.57
CA VAL A 69 19.80 4.43 18.82
C VAL A 69 18.50 3.88 19.37
N THR A 70 18.57 2.99 20.35
CA THR A 70 17.37 2.51 21.04
C THR A 70 16.92 3.58 22.02
N HIS A 71 15.63 3.93 22.03
CA HIS A 71 15.02 4.77 23.05
C HIS A 71 14.23 3.91 24.06
N PRO A 72 14.89 3.23 25.03
CA PRO A 72 14.21 2.32 25.96
C PRO A 72 13.34 3.01 27.02
N GLU A 73 13.35 4.34 27.11
CA GLU A 73 12.69 5.09 28.20
C GLU A 73 11.45 5.90 27.75
N MET A 74 11.10 5.93 26.46
CA MET A 74 9.89 6.64 26.01
C MET A 74 8.63 5.78 26.20
N PRO A 75 7.55 6.32 26.80
CA PRO A 75 6.24 5.68 26.78
C PRO A 75 5.80 5.38 25.35
N THR A 76 5.16 4.23 25.12
CA THR A 76 4.71 3.82 23.78
C THR A 76 3.78 4.85 23.13
N GLU A 77 2.98 5.55 23.94
CA GLU A 77 2.09 6.62 23.48
C GLU A 77 2.85 7.83 22.92
N GLU A 78 3.98 8.20 23.52
CA GLU A 78 4.81 9.31 23.04
C GLU A 78 5.50 8.95 21.73
N LEU A 79 5.94 7.69 21.61
CA LEU A 79 6.53 7.15 20.39
C LEU A 79 5.52 7.12 19.23
N GLU A 80 4.27 6.78 19.51
CA GLU A 80 3.17 6.82 18.52
C GLU A 80 2.88 8.24 18.04
N ARG A 81 2.84 9.22 18.96
CA ARG A 81 2.65 10.63 18.60
C ARG A 81 3.82 11.17 17.76
N LEU A 82 5.05 10.79 18.11
CA LEU A 82 6.23 11.16 17.33
C LEU A 82 6.19 10.58 15.92
N ILE A 83 5.83 9.30 15.78
CA ILE A 83 5.65 8.65 14.47
C ILE A 83 4.61 9.41 13.64
N GLN A 84 3.46 9.75 14.23
CA GLN A 84 2.42 10.49 13.53
C GLN A 84 2.92 11.85 13.03
N GLY A 85 3.61 12.62 13.88
CA GLY A 85 4.17 13.92 13.50
C GLY A 85 5.18 13.83 12.35
N LEU A 86 6.08 12.84 12.41
CA LEU A 86 7.07 12.60 11.34
C LEU A 86 6.42 12.12 10.04
N GLU A 87 5.32 11.38 10.10
CA GLU A 87 4.56 10.98 8.91
C GLU A 87 3.86 12.17 8.25
N GLU A 88 3.27 13.06 9.03
CA GLU A 88 2.67 14.30 8.54
C GLU A 88 3.73 15.18 7.86
N GLU A 89 4.89 15.34 8.50
CA GLU A 89 6.01 16.09 7.93
C GLU A 89 6.56 15.45 6.66
N MET A 90 6.67 14.12 6.61
CA MET A 90 7.09 13.37 5.42
C MET A 90 6.11 13.61 4.27
N HIS A 91 4.80 13.56 4.53
CA HIS A 91 3.78 13.82 3.53
C HIS A 91 3.80 15.26 3.04
N GLN A 92 4.04 16.22 3.93
CA GLN A 92 4.19 17.62 3.53
C GLN A 92 5.44 17.84 2.68
N ALA A 93 6.58 17.26 3.06
CA ALA A 93 7.80 17.29 2.27
C ALA A 93 7.62 16.67 0.88
N ALA A 94 6.84 15.59 0.76
CA ALA A 94 6.52 14.98 -0.52
C ALA A 94 5.63 15.88 -1.40
N LYS A 95 4.65 16.58 -0.80
CA LYS A 95 3.83 17.58 -1.51
C LYS A 95 4.68 18.75 -2.00
N ASP A 96 5.66 19.17 -1.21
CA ASP A 96 6.60 20.26 -1.54
C ASP A 96 7.76 19.81 -2.45
N LEU A 97 7.70 18.59 -3.00
CA LEU A 97 8.70 17.98 -3.90
C LEU A 97 10.11 17.82 -3.28
N ARG A 98 10.21 17.83 -1.95
CA ARG A 98 11.47 17.63 -1.19
C ARG A 98 11.72 16.14 -0.93
N PHE A 99 11.94 15.38 -2.00
CA PHE A 99 11.97 13.92 -1.95
C PHE A 99 13.11 13.33 -1.11
N GLU A 100 14.29 13.96 -1.08
CA GLU A 100 15.40 13.50 -0.23
C GLU A 100 15.07 13.62 1.25
N TYR A 101 14.39 14.72 1.62
CA TYR A 101 13.95 14.94 2.99
C TYR A 101 12.83 13.96 3.38
N ALA A 102 11.83 13.79 2.52
CA ALA A 102 10.79 12.79 2.71
C ALA A 102 11.36 11.36 2.82
N ALA A 103 12.39 11.02 2.04
CA ALA A 103 13.04 9.72 2.12
C ALA A 103 13.75 9.50 3.47
N ARG A 104 14.39 10.54 4.02
CA ARG A 104 15.01 10.50 5.35
C ARG A 104 13.96 10.27 6.44
N LEU A 105 12.88 11.04 6.42
CA LEU A 105 11.77 10.91 7.37
C LEU A 105 11.11 9.52 7.29
N ARG A 106 10.92 8.99 6.08
CA ARG A 106 10.41 7.63 5.88
C ARG A 106 11.27 6.58 6.57
N ASP A 107 12.59 6.68 6.41
CA ASP A 107 13.51 5.70 6.98
C ASP A 107 13.53 5.79 8.52
N GLU A 108 13.42 6.99 9.07
CA GLU A 108 13.30 7.23 10.52
C GLU A 108 11.99 6.67 11.08
N VAL A 109 10.85 6.96 10.45
CA VAL A 109 9.54 6.39 10.80
C VAL A 109 9.56 4.86 10.77
N GLN A 110 10.27 4.26 9.80
CA GLN A 110 10.39 2.80 9.72
C GLN A 110 11.15 2.20 10.91
N GLU A 111 12.21 2.85 11.38
CA GLU A 111 12.96 2.39 12.55
C GLU A 111 12.12 2.58 13.83
N LEU A 112 11.47 3.73 14.03
CA LEU A 112 10.60 3.97 15.19
C LEU A 112 9.42 2.99 15.25
N ARG A 113 8.80 2.68 14.11
CA ARG A 113 7.75 1.64 14.03
C ARG A 113 8.26 0.25 14.38
N LYS A 114 9.52 -0.05 14.07
CA LYS A 114 10.14 -1.32 14.43
C LYS A 114 10.41 -1.39 15.93
N GLU A 115 10.87 -0.30 16.52
CA GLU A 115 11.06 -0.17 17.97
C GLU A 115 9.73 -0.30 18.72
N LEU A 116 8.68 0.39 18.27
CA LEU A 116 7.34 0.27 18.85
C LEU A 116 6.82 -1.18 18.82
N ARG A 117 7.03 -1.90 17.70
CA ARG A 117 6.67 -3.33 17.63
C ARG A 117 7.45 -4.16 18.64
N GLN A 118 8.75 -3.91 18.78
CA GLN A 118 9.60 -4.63 19.74
C GLN A 118 9.21 -4.37 21.19
N LEU A 119 8.85 -3.13 21.54
CA LEU A 119 8.37 -2.77 22.88
C LEU A 119 7.02 -3.43 23.20
N ARG A 120 6.08 -3.42 22.24
CA ARG A 120 4.79 -4.11 22.36
C ARG A 120 4.95 -5.63 22.50
N GLU A 121 5.84 -6.25 21.73
CA GLU A 121 6.16 -7.68 21.83
C GLU A 121 6.86 -8.03 23.16
N ALA A 122 7.62 -7.10 23.74
CA ALA A 122 8.28 -7.25 25.03
C ALA A 122 7.34 -7.04 26.25
N GLY A 123 6.07 -6.71 26.02
CA GLY A 123 5.09 -6.51 27.10
C GLY A 123 5.30 -5.24 27.93
N VAL A 124 6.06 -4.28 27.42
CA VAL A 124 6.22 -2.96 28.02
C VAL A 124 5.12 -2.08 27.44
N ALA A 125 3.99 -2.02 28.16
CA ALA A 125 2.87 -1.13 27.88
C ALA A 125 2.97 0.15 28.73
#